data_AF-A0A257RW82-F1
#
_entry.id   AF-A0A257RW82-F1
#
_cell.length_a   1.000
_cell.length_b   1.000
_cell.length_c   1.000
_cell.angle_alpha   90.00
_cell.angle_beta   90.00
_cell.angle_gamma   90.00
#
_symmetry.space_group_name_H-M   'P 1'
#
loop_
_entity.id
_entity.type
_entity.pdbx_description
1 polymer ?
#
loop_
_entity_poly.entity_id
_entity_poly.type
_entity_poly.pdbx_seq_one_letter_code
_entity_poly.pdbx_strand_id
1 'polypeptide(L)'
;MILPVEVTIFADKSFTFILKTPPAAVLLKKEVGIEKGSGQPNRDKVGTVTRAQLRKIAEIKMPDLNCDSIESAMAMVAGAARSMGLEVSD
;
A
#
# COMPACT_ATOMS: atom_id res chain seq x y z
N MET A 1 8.38 -0.91 -10.29
CA MET A 1 6.99 -0.65 -9.82
C MET A 1 6.12 -1.77 -10.35
N ILE A 2 5.31 -2.40 -9.50
CA ILE A 2 4.48 -3.56 -9.86
C ILE A 2 3.01 -3.14 -9.73
N LEU A 3 2.21 -3.38 -10.77
CA LEU A 3 0.78 -3.11 -10.79
C LEU A 3 0.03 -4.45 -10.76
N PRO A 4 -0.80 -4.71 -9.73
CA PRO A 4 -1.64 -5.90 -9.70
C PRO A 4 -2.73 -5.80 -10.76
N VAL A 5 -2.99 -6.91 -11.43
CA VAL A 5 -4.04 -7.01 -12.45
C VAL A 5 -4.98 -8.14 -12.08
N GLU A 6 -6.26 -7.83 -12.04
CA GLU A 6 -7.32 -8.83 -11.94
C GLU A 6 -7.76 -9.19 -13.35
N VAL A 7 -7.62 -10.47 -13.73
CA VAL A 7 -8.00 -10.96 -15.06
C VAL A 7 -9.15 -11.93 -14.91
N THR A 8 -10.27 -11.63 -15.56
CA THR A 8 -11.45 -12.49 -15.63
C THR A 8 -11.51 -13.10 -17.02
N ILE A 9 -11.44 -14.43 -17.10
CA ILE A 9 -11.47 -15.18 -18.36
C ILE A 9 -12.85 -15.82 -18.51
N PHE A 10 -13.49 -15.60 -19.66
CA PHE A 10 -14.81 -16.15 -19.98
C PHE A 10 -14.70 -17.40 -20.87
N ALA A 11 -15.77 -18.19 -20.92
CA ALA A 11 -15.82 -19.45 -21.67
C ALA A 11 -15.73 -19.26 -23.20
N ASP A 12 -16.10 -18.09 -23.71
CA ASP A 12 -15.97 -17.70 -25.11
C ASP A 12 -14.53 -17.27 -25.49
N LYS A 13 -13.57 -17.46 -24.57
CA LYS A 13 -12.17 -17.02 -24.68
C LYS A 13 -12.00 -15.49 -24.71
N SER A 14 -13.07 -14.73 -24.43
CA SER A 14 -12.92 -13.32 -24.10
C SER A 14 -12.33 -13.17 -22.69
N PHE A 15 -11.70 -12.03 -22.43
CA PHE A 15 -11.19 -11.71 -21.11
C PHE A 15 -11.37 -10.23 -20.82
N THR A 16 -11.67 -9.90 -19.57
CA THR A 16 -11.61 -8.53 -19.05
C THR A 16 -10.49 -8.45 -18.03
N PHE A 17 -9.85 -7.28 -17.93
CA PHE A 17 -8.84 -7.07 -16.91
C PHE A 17 -8.99 -5.69 -16.28
N ILE A 18 -8.75 -5.63 -14.97
CA ILE A 18 -8.79 -4.40 -14.18
C ILE A 18 -7.39 -4.18 -13.63
N LEU A 19 -6.78 -3.06 -14.01
CA LEU A 19 -5.52 -2.60 -13.45
C LEU A 19 -5.79 -1.97 -12.08
N LYS A 20 -5.22 -2.55 -11.02
CA LYS A 20 -5.27 -1.98 -9.68
C LYS A 20 -4.04 -1.11 -9.44
N THR A 21 -4.16 -0.19 -8.49
CA THR A 21 -3.06 0.63 -7.99
C THR A 21 -1.97 -0.25 -7.34
N PRO A 22 -0.73 0.26 -7.28
CA PRO A 22 0.37 -0.46 -6.68
C PRO A 22 0.07 -0.90 -5.23
N PRO A 23 0.65 -2.01 -4.76
CA PRO A 23 0.52 -2.44 -3.37
C PRO A 23 1.05 -1.35 -2.43
N ALA A 24 0.36 -1.16 -1.29
CA ALA A 24 0.77 -0.17 -0.29
C ALA A 24 2.23 -0.38 0.16
N ALA A 25 2.66 -1.64 0.28
CA ALA A 25 4.03 -1.99 0.63
C ALA A 25 5.09 -1.47 -0.35
N VAL A 26 4.78 -1.45 -1.65
CA VAL A 26 5.72 -0.95 -2.68
C VAL A 26 5.79 0.58 -2.64
N LEU A 27 4.64 1.24 -2.40
CA LEU A 27 4.58 2.70 -2.25
C LEU A 27 5.32 3.16 -0.98
N LEU A 28 5.09 2.48 0.14
CA LEU A 28 5.78 2.76 1.41
C LEU A 28 7.29 2.55 1.30
N LYS A 29 7.75 1.47 0.67
CA LYS A 29 9.18 1.25 0.39
C LYS A 29 9.80 2.38 -0.41
N LYS A 30 9.07 2.90 -1.40
CA LYS A 30 9.55 3.99 -2.25
C LYS A 30 9.66 5.31 -1.47
N GLU A 31 8.69 5.61 -0.60
CA GLU A 31 8.71 6.83 0.21
C GLU A 31 9.80 6.82 1.31
N VAL A 32 10.12 5.64 1.85
CA VAL A 32 11.16 5.48 2.89
C VAL A 32 12.55 5.18 2.29
N GLY A 33 12.61 4.76 1.02
CA GLY A 33 13.86 4.42 0.34
C GLY A 33 14.45 3.07 0.74
N ILE A 34 13.63 2.13 1.22
CA ILE A 34 14.07 0.78 1.66
C ILE A 34 13.73 -0.29 0.62
N GLU A 35 14.64 -1.25 0.41
CA GLU A 35 14.40 -2.36 -0.53
C GLU A 35 13.54 -3.48 0.11
N LYS A 36 13.75 -3.76 1.39
CA LYS A 36 13.10 -4.85 2.13
C LYS A 36 12.47 -4.34 3.42
N GLY A 37 11.29 -4.88 3.74
CA GLY A 37 10.65 -4.68 5.05
C GLY A 37 11.31 -5.51 6.13
N SER A 38 10.93 -5.27 7.38
CA SER A 38 11.44 -6.00 8.54
C SER A 38 11.03 -7.48 8.50
N GLY A 39 11.99 -8.36 8.82
CA GLY A 39 11.70 -9.78 9.07
C GLY A 39 11.01 -10.03 10.41
N GLN A 40 11.09 -9.07 11.33
CA GLN A 40 10.41 -9.07 12.63
C GLN A 40 9.76 -7.70 12.88
N PRO A 41 8.62 -7.38 12.24
CA PRO A 41 8.01 -6.05 12.21
C PRO A 41 7.75 -5.38 13.58
N ASN A 42 7.55 -6.21 14.62
CA ASN A 42 7.28 -5.75 15.98
C ASN A 42 8.56 -5.50 16.80
N ARG A 43 9.72 -6.00 16.37
CA ARG A 43 11.00 -5.88 17.08
C ARG A 43 11.98 -4.99 16.34
N ASP A 44 12.17 -5.25 15.06
CA ASP A 44 13.14 -4.52 14.23
C ASP A 44 12.40 -3.48 13.39
N LYS A 45 12.56 -2.21 13.76
CA LYS A 45 12.04 -1.10 12.95
C LYS A 45 13.06 -0.74 11.87
N VAL A 46 12.61 -0.72 10.62
CA VAL A 46 13.45 -0.54 9.43
C VAL A 46 13.31 0.84 8.79
N GLY A 47 12.55 1.74 9.41
CA GLY A 47 12.39 3.13 8.97
C GLY A 47 11.17 3.81 9.58
N THR A 48 11.02 5.10 9.28
CA THR A 48 9.89 5.93 9.71
C THR A 48 9.12 6.46 8.50
N VAL A 49 7.81 6.66 8.66
CA VAL A 49 6.94 7.31 7.68
C VAL A 49 6.21 8.47 8.36
N THR A 50 6.09 9.60 7.65
CA THR A 50 5.34 10.76 8.13
C THR A 50 3.85 10.67 7.79
N ARG A 51 3.00 11.40 8.51
CA ARG A 51 1.56 11.46 8.17
C ARG A 51 1.31 12.05 6.79
N ALA A 52 2.14 12.99 6.35
CA ALA A 52 2.05 13.59 5.01
C ALA A 52 2.28 12.55 3.90
N GLN A 53 3.25 11.64 4.09
CA GLN A 53 3.51 10.55 3.14
C GLN A 53 2.37 9.54 3.14
N LEU A 54 1.82 9.20 4.31
CA LEU A 54 0.66 8.32 4.42
C LEU A 54 -0.55 8.88 3.67
N ARG A 55 -0.79 10.20 3.77
CA ARG A 55 -1.86 10.87 3.03
C ARG A 55 -1.69 10.77 1.52
N LYS A 56 -0.49 11.04 1.00
CA LYS A 56 -0.19 10.87 -0.44
C LYS A 56 -0.46 9.45 -0.91
N ILE A 57 0.00 8.45 -0.16
CA ILE A 57 -0.21 7.04 -0.50
C ILE A 57 -1.71 6.69 -0.45
N ALA A 58 -2.42 7.19 0.56
CA ALA A 58 -3.86 6.99 0.71
C ALA A 58 -4.64 7.60 -0.47
N GLU A 59 -4.31 8.80 -0.92
CA GLU A 59 -4.94 9.46 -2.08
C GLU A 59 -4.72 8.67 -3.38
N ILE A 60 -3.50 8.15 -3.60
CA ILE A 60 -3.20 7.30 -4.76
C ILE A 60 -3.98 6.00 -4.72
N LYS A 61 -4.15 5.42 -3.52
CA LYS A 61 -4.77 4.10 -3.34
C LYS A 61 -6.29 4.15 -3.17
N MET A 62 -6.85 5.33 -2.88
CA MET A 62 -8.27 5.58 -2.64
C MET A 62 -9.23 4.90 -3.62
N PRO A 63 -9.01 4.92 -4.95
CA PRO A 63 -9.94 4.27 -5.90
C PRO A 63 -10.05 2.74 -5.72
N ASP A 64 -9.08 2.10 -5.07
CA ASP A 64 -9.10 0.66 -4.79
C ASP A 64 -9.42 0.31 -3.34
N LEU A 65 -9.52 1.32 -2.47
CA LEU A 65 -9.83 1.10 -1.06
C LEU A 65 -11.35 1.07 -0.87
N ASN A 66 -11.78 0.28 0.10
CA ASN A 66 -13.19 0.11 0.47
C ASN A 66 -13.62 1.10 1.57
N CYS A 67 -13.02 2.29 1.62
CA CYS A 67 -13.25 3.27 2.68
C CYS A 67 -13.78 4.59 2.13
N ASP A 68 -14.61 5.27 2.91
CA ASP A 68 -15.31 6.50 2.48
C ASP A 68 -14.53 7.78 2.80
N SER A 69 -13.55 7.71 3.70
CA SER A 69 -12.77 8.87 4.16
C SER A 69 -11.27 8.69 3.98
N ILE A 70 -10.59 9.82 3.73
CA ILE A 70 -9.11 9.86 3.62
C ILE A 70 -8.46 9.45 4.93
N GLU A 71 -9.06 9.75 6.09
CA GLU A 71 -8.51 9.35 7.38
C GLU A 71 -8.55 7.83 7.56
N SER A 72 -9.64 7.18 7.14
CA SER A 72 -9.75 5.73 7.14
C SER A 72 -8.71 5.11 6.19
N ALA A 73 -8.53 5.69 5.00
CA ALA A 73 -7.51 5.25 4.06
C ALA A 73 -6.09 5.38 4.66
N MET A 74 -5.79 6.51 5.31
CA MET A 74 -4.53 6.71 6.03
C MET A 74 -4.32 5.68 7.14
N ALA A 75 -5.36 5.34 7.90
CA ALA A 75 -5.28 4.32 8.95
C ALA A 75 -4.96 2.93 8.38
N MET A 76 -5.55 2.57 7.22
CA MET A 76 -5.24 1.32 6.53
C MET A 76 -3.78 1.28 6.05
N VAL A 77 -3.29 2.37 5.47
CA VAL A 77 -1.89 2.49 5.03
C VAL A 77 -0.94 2.47 6.23
N ALA A 78 -1.29 3.12 7.35
CA ALA A 78 -0.53 3.08 8.59
C ALA A 78 -0.45 1.66 9.17
N GLY A 79 -1.52 0.89 9.11
CA GLY A 79 -1.52 -0.53 9.46
C GLY A 79 -0.55 -1.34 8.61
N ALA A 80 -0.54 -1.11 7.30
CA ALA A 80 0.42 -1.74 6.38
C ALA A 80 1.87 -1.35 6.71
N ALA A 81 2.13 -0.08 7.02
CA ALA A 81 3.44 0.40 7.44
C ALA A 81 3.93 -0.31 8.71
N ARG A 82 3.07 -0.42 9.73
CA ARG A 82 3.39 -1.14 10.98
C ARG A 82 3.71 -2.62 10.73
N SER A 83 2.93 -3.29 9.87
CA SER A 83 3.17 -4.69 9.49
C SER A 83 4.48 -4.91 8.73
N MET A 84 5.11 -3.85 8.22
CA MET A 84 6.41 -3.89 7.56
C MET A 84 7.57 -3.52 8.47
N GLY A 85 7.30 -3.15 9.73
CA GLY A 85 8.30 -2.64 10.65
C GLY A 85 8.64 -1.17 10.41
N LEU A 86 7.73 -0.40 9.81
CA LEU A 86 7.86 1.05 9.73
C LEU A 86 7.16 1.70 10.93
N GLU A 87 7.80 2.70 11.50
CA GLU A 87 7.25 3.51 12.57
C GLU A 87 6.56 4.74 11.99
N VAL A 88 5.39 5.10 12.53
CA VAL A 88 4.62 6.26 12.04
C VAL A 88 4.95 7.43 12.96
N SER A 89 5.72 8.38 12.45
CA SER A 89 5.99 9.66 13.10
C SER A 89 5.08 10.74 12.50
N ASP A 90 4.85 11.83 13.24
CA ASP A 90 4.08 12.96 12.71
C ASP A 90 4.78 13.62 11.49
#